data_AF-A0A6L9Z3E7-F1
#
_entry.id   AF-A0A6L9Z3E7-F1
#
_cell.length_a   1.000
_cell.length_b   1.000
_cell.length_c   1.000
_cell.angle_alpha   90.00
_cell.angle_beta   90.00
_cell.angle_gamma   90.00
#
_symmetry.space_group_name_H-M   'P 1'
#
loop_
_entity.id
_entity.type
_entity.pdbx_description
1 polymer ?
#
loop_
_entity_poly.entity_id
_entity_poly.type
_entity_poly.pdbx_seq_one_letter_code
_entity_poly.pdbx_strand_id
1 'polypeptide(L)'
;IADVKVKISSVRSYHYPDVVVTCDSRDQESNQFIQYPCLIVEVLSPSTEAYDRGSKFAKYRKLKTLQEYILIQSETIGVECFRRNQQGFWVLYPYEKGDTLTLESVNFYVSLEALYRGVRFDYKS
;
A
#
# COMPACT_ATOMS: atom_id res chain seq x y z
N ILE A 1 -9.41 -14.46 11.74
CA ILE A 1 -9.19 -13.11 11.18
C ILE A 1 -9.71 -13.19 9.75
N ALA A 2 -10.68 -12.37 9.38
CA ALA A 2 -11.22 -12.40 8.03
C ALA A 2 -10.31 -11.51 7.16
N ASP A 3 -9.62 -12.10 6.20
CA ASP A 3 -8.77 -11.35 5.27
C ASP A 3 -9.68 -10.56 4.32
N VAL A 4 -9.70 -9.25 4.48
CA VAL A 4 -10.50 -8.35 3.65
C VAL A 4 -9.81 -8.22 2.29
N LYS A 5 -10.50 -8.64 1.22
CA LYS A 5 -9.97 -8.53 -0.16
C LYS A 5 -10.37 -7.24 -0.84
N VAL A 6 -9.47 -6.69 -1.64
CA VAL A 6 -9.78 -5.60 -2.57
C VAL A 6 -10.33 -6.19 -3.86
N LYS A 7 -11.53 -5.76 -4.26
CA LYS A 7 -12.17 -6.15 -5.51
C LYS A 7 -12.01 -5.05 -6.56
N ILE A 8 -11.38 -5.40 -7.67
CA ILE A 8 -11.20 -4.51 -8.81
C ILE A 8 -12.18 -4.91 -9.92
N SER A 9 -13.39 -4.36 -9.86
CA SER A 9 -14.50 -4.75 -10.72
C SER A 9 -14.21 -4.58 -12.22
N SER A 10 -13.41 -3.59 -12.60
CA SER A 10 -13.06 -3.31 -14.01
C SER A 10 -12.21 -4.39 -14.67
N VAL A 11 -11.54 -5.25 -13.89
CA VAL A 11 -10.72 -6.36 -14.38
C VAL A 11 -11.12 -7.70 -13.76
N ARG A 12 -12.28 -7.77 -13.09
CA ARG A 12 -12.79 -8.97 -12.40
C ARG A 12 -11.73 -9.68 -11.53
N SER A 13 -10.95 -8.89 -10.78
CA SER A 13 -9.84 -9.40 -9.98
C SER A 13 -10.03 -9.12 -8.49
N TYR A 14 -9.45 -9.98 -7.65
CA TYR A 14 -9.41 -9.85 -6.20
C TYR A 14 -7.97 -9.98 -5.73
N HIS A 15 -7.57 -9.11 -4.80
CA HIS A 15 -6.26 -9.15 -4.17
C HIS A 15 -6.39 -9.00 -2.66
N TYR A 16 -5.47 -9.62 -1.93
CA TYR A 16 -5.35 -9.49 -0.48
C TYR A 16 -4.11 -8.62 -0.22
N PRO A 17 -4.29 -7.32 0.05
CA PRO A 17 -3.19 -6.49 0.52
C PRO A 17 -2.91 -6.76 1.99
N ASP A 18 -1.69 -6.43 2.44
CA ASP A 18 -1.36 -6.50 3.87
C ASP A 18 -2.17 -5.48 4.69
N VAL A 19 -2.35 -4.27 4.15
CA VAL A 19 -3.26 -3.27 4.73
C VAL A 19 -4.05 -2.57 3.64
N VAL A 20 -5.34 -2.37 3.90
CA VAL A 20 -6.21 -1.53 3.09
C VAL A 20 -7.01 -0.59 3.98
N VAL A 21 -7.16 0.66 3.54
CA VAL A 21 -8.05 1.64 4.18
C VAL A 21 -9.05 2.14 3.16
N THR A 22 -10.31 2.23 3.60
CA THR A 22 -11.38 2.92 2.88
C THR A 22 -11.96 3.99 3.80
N CYS A 23 -12.23 5.16 3.23
CA CYS A 23 -13.02 6.21 3.88
C CYS A 23 -14.41 6.33 3.21
N ASP A 24 -14.74 5.40 2.31
CA ASP A 24 -15.94 5.47 1.49
C ASP A 24 -17.09 4.69 2.15
N SER A 25 -18.21 5.38 2.38
CA SER A 25 -19.41 4.78 2.97
C SER A 25 -19.93 3.54 2.23
N ARG A 26 -19.67 3.41 0.91
CA ARG A 26 -20.11 2.25 0.11
C ARG A 26 -19.44 0.94 0.51
N ASP A 27 -18.27 1.02 1.15
CA ASP A 27 -17.57 -0.16 1.66
C ASP A 27 -18.01 -0.52 3.09
N GLN A 28 -18.80 0.32 3.79
CA GLN A 28 -19.25 0.04 5.17
C GLN A 28 -20.28 -1.09 5.25
N GLU A 29 -21.04 -1.31 4.18
CA GLU A 29 -22.08 -2.36 4.14
C GLU A 29 -21.51 -3.75 3.77
N SER A 30 -20.28 -3.81 3.25
CA SER A 30 -19.64 -5.03 2.76
C SER A 30 -18.48 -5.45 3.66
N ASN A 31 -18.72 -6.42 4.55
CA ASN A 31 -17.66 -6.99 5.40
C ASN A 31 -16.73 -7.99 4.67
N GLN A 32 -16.97 -8.29 3.39
CA GLN A 32 -16.23 -9.31 2.64
C GLN A 32 -15.20 -8.75 1.66
N PHE A 33 -15.40 -7.54 1.14
CA PHE A 33 -14.47 -6.93 0.20
C PHE A 33 -14.58 -5.40 0.17
N ILE A 34 -13.46 -4.76 -0.12
CA ILE A 34 -13.32 -3.31 -0.34
C ILE A 34 -13.27 -3.03 -1.84
N GLN A 35 -14.04 -2.06 -2.31
CA GLN A 35 -14.07 -1.63 -3.71
C GLN A 35 -13.56 -0.20 -3.91
N TYR A 36 -13.58 0.62 -2.87
CA TYR A 36 -13.28 2.05 -2.94
C TYR A 36 -12.15 2.45 -1.98
N PRO A 37 -10.99 1.75 -1.98
CA PRO A 37 -9.91 2.07 -1.06
C PRO A 37 -9.33 3.45 -1.38
N CYS A 38 -8.88 4.16 -0.34
CA CYS A 38 -8.07 5.37 -0.47
C CYS A 38 -6.57 5.08 -0.31
N LEU A 39 -6.21 4.03 0.44
CA LEU A 39 -4.84 3.61 0.71
C LEU A 39 -4.72 2.09 0.62
N ILE A 40 -3.65 1.61 -0.01
CA ILE A 40 -3.23 0.20 0.00
C ILE A 40 -1.75 0.15 0.37
N VAL A 41 -1.39 -0.77 1.27
CA VAL A 41 -0.01 -1.04 1.70
C VAL A 41 0.31 -2.51 1.43
N GLU A 42 1.50 -2.74 0.91
CA GLU A 42 2.07 -4.08 0.67
C GLU A 42 3.47 -4.13 1.28
N VAL A 43 3.77 -5.22 1.98
CA VAL A 43 5.11 -5.56 2.46
C VAL A 43 5.76 -6.43 1.42
N LEU A 44 6.83 -5.93 0.81
CA LEU A 44 7.51 -6.63 -0.27
C LEU A 44 8.18 -7.90 0.25
N SER A 45 8.06 -8.99 -0.50
CA SER A 45 8.91 -10.17 -0.32
C SER A 45 9.75 -10.37 -1.59
N PRO A 46 10.93 -11.01 -1.52
CA PRO A 46 11.72 -11.34 -2.71
C PRO A 46 10.92 -12.11 -3.78
N SER A 47 9.93 -12.89 -3.34
CA SER A 47 9.10 -13.71 -4.22
C SER A 47 7.98 -12.94 -4.94
N THR A 48 7.52 -11.82 -4.39
CA THR A 48 6.35 -11.07 -4.89
C THR A 48 6.69 -9.66 -5.35
N GLU A 49 7.89 -9.16 -5.07
CA GLU A 49 8.26 -7.75 -5.30
C GLU A 49 8.00 -7.27 -6.73
N ALA A 50 8.46 -8.02 -7.73
CA ALA A 50 8.25 -7.69 -9.13
C ALA A 50 6.75 -7.64 -9.50
N TYR A 51 5.95 -8.50 -8.89
CA TYR A 51 4.50 -8.53 -9.09
C TYR A 51 3.82 -7.32 -8.43
N ASP A 52 4.17 -7.02 -7.18
CA ASP A 52 3.60 -5.92 -6.39
C ASP A 52 3.91 -4.55 -7.02
N ARG A 53 5.16 -4.34 -7.49
CA ARG A 53 5.58 -3.12 -8.20
C ARG A 53 4.97 -2.98 -9.59
N GLY A 54 4.84 -4.10 -10.29
CA GLY A 54 4.42 -4.13 -11.69
C GLY A 54 2.92 -4.35 -11.84
N SER A 55 2.55 -5.60 -12.11
CA SER A 55 1.21 -5.92 -12.59
C SER A 55 0.11 -5.73 -11.53
N LYS A 56 0.42 -5.86 -10.24
CA LYS A 56 -0.54 -5.60 -9.15
C LYS A 56 -0.85 -4.12 -9.05
N PHE A 57 0.18 -3.28 -8.97
CA PHE A 57 0.02 -1.82 -8.98
C PHE A 57 -0.72 -1.34 -10.24
N ALA A 58 -0.42 -1.91 -11.41
CA ALA A 58 -1.12 -1.59 -12.66
C ALA A 58 -2.63 -1.87 -12.61
N LYS A 59 -3.07 -2.86 -11.81
CA LYS A 59 -4.50 -3.13 -11.56
C LYS A 59 -5.06 -2.17 -10.52
N TYR A 60 -4.39 -2.00 -9.38
CA TYR A 60 -4.85 -1.12 -8.30
C TYR A 60 -5.02 0.33 -8.75
N ARG A 61 -4.10 0.86 -9.55
CA ARG A 61 -4.19 2.25 -10.04
C ARG A 61 -5.36 2.54 -10.98
N LYS A 62 -6.16 1.51 -11.34
CA LYS A 62 -7.45 1.67 -12.03
C LYS A 62 -8.60 2.02 -11.06
N LEU A 63 -8.41 1.80 -9.76
CA LEU A 63 -9.36 2.21 -8.72
C LEU A 63 -9.29 3.74 -8.59
N LYS A 64 -10.40 4.41 -8.93
CA LYS A 64 -10.42 5.88 -8.98
C LYS A 64 -10.24 6.55 -7.63
N THR A 65 -10.62 5.86 -6.55
CA THR A 65 -10.56 6.34 -5.17
C THR A 65 -9.19 6.16 -4.54
N LEU A 66 -8.32 5.31 -5.11
CA LEU A 66 -7.01 5.05 -4.56
C LEU A 66 -6.13 6.29 -4.75
N GLN A 67 -5.61 6.78 -3.63
CA GLN A 67 -4.79 7.99 -3.55
C GLN A 67 -3.32 7.64 -3.28
N GLU A 68 -3.06 6.62 -2.46
CA GLU A 68 -1.71 6.20 -2.07
C GLU A 68 -1.55 4.69 -2.18
N TYR A 69 -0.42 4.27 -2.73
CA TYR A 69 0.02 2.87 -2.78
C TYR A 69 1.42 2.78 -2.19
N ILE A 70 1.55 2.05 -1.09
CA ILE A 70 2.76 2.00 -0.27
C ILE A 70 3.41 0.64 -0.40
N LEU A 71 4.70 0.62 -0.71
CA LEU A 71 5.52 -0.58 -0.71
C LEU A 71 6.57 -0.48 0.40
N ILE A 72 6.51 -1.39 1.37
CA ILE A 72 7.45 -1.45 2.49
C ILE A 72 8.50 -2.52 2.18
N GLN A 73 9.78 -2.16 2.20
CA GLN A 73 10.88 -3.12 2.05
C GLN A 73 10.94 -4.03 3.29
N SER A 74 11.04 -5.34 3.11
CA SER A 74 11.17 -6.29 4.24
C SER A 74 12.62 -6.65 4.58
N GLU A 75 13.55 -6.50 3.63
CA GLU A 75 14.96 -6.88 3.80
C GLU A 75 15.85 -5.70 4.21
N THR A 76 15.37 -4.47 4.04
CA THR A 76 16.06 -3.23 4.43
C THR A 76 15.05 -2.19 4.93
N ILE A 77 15.53 -1.11 5.57
CA ILE A 77 14.67 0.03 5.90
C ILE A 77 14.48 0.86 4.64
N GLY A 78 13.25 0.88 4.13
CA GLY A 78 12.88 1.71 2.99
C GLY A 78 11.39 1.61 2.67
N VAL A 79 10.78 2.73 2.33
CA VAL A 79 9.37 2.77 1.92
C VAL A 79 9.24 3.54 0.62
N GLU A 80 8.47 3.00 -0.31
CA GLU A 80 8.08 3.70 -1.52
C GLU A 80 6.62 4.09 -1.42
N CYS A 81 6.35 5.40 -1.41
CA CYS A 81 5.00 5.93 -1.47
C CYS A 81 4.71 6.41 -2.89
N PHE A 82 3.85 5.69 -3.61
CA PHE A 82 3.28 6.19 -4.85
C PHE A 82 2.01 6.97 -4.52
N ARG A 83 2.01 8.28 -4.78
CA ARG A 83 0.85 9.14 -4.55
C ARG A 83 0.27 9.64 -5.86
N ARG A 84 -1.04 9.58 -5.99
CA ARG A 84 -1.76 10.12 -7.14
C ARG A 84 -1.97 11.61 -6.98
N ASN A 85 -1.42 12.42 -7.88
CA ASN A 85 -1.59 13.86 -7.87
C ASN A 85 -2.92 14.30 -8.52
N GLN A 86 -3.22 15.60 -8.47
CA GLN A 86 -4.45 16.18 -9.03
C GLN A 86 -4.59 15.99 -10.55
N GLN A 87 -3.49 15.82 -11.28
CA GLN A 87 -3.48 15.53 -12.72
C GLN A 87 -3.69 14.04 -13.02
N GLY A 88 -3.76 13.21 -11.98
CA GLY A 88 -3.95 11.76 -12.06
C GLY A 88 -2.65 10.96 -12.26
N PHE A 89 -1.49 11.61 -12.23
CA PHE A 89 -0.19 10.95 -12.29
C PHE A 89 0.19 10.33 -10.94
N TRP A 90 0.91 9.21 -10.99
CA TRP A 90 1.48 8.57 -9.81
C TRP A 90 2.93 9.03 -9.64
N VAL A 91 3.19 9.75 -8.56
CA VAL A 91 4.52 10.29 -8.22
C VAL A 91 5.11 9.44 -7.11
N LEU A 92 6.37 9.05 -7.25
CA LEU A 92 7.13 8.29 -6.25
C LEU A 92 7.75 9.25 -5.24
N TYR A 93 7.50 8.99 -3.96
CA TYR A 93 8.15 9.60 -2.81
C TYR A 93 8.89 8.49 -2.06
N PRO A 94 10.22 8.37 -2.25
CA PRO A 94 11.03 7.41 -1.50
C PRO A 94 11.28 7.92 -0.08
N TYR A 95 11.29 7.00 0.88
CA TYR A 95 11.62 7.25 2.28
C TYR A 95 12.70 6.27 2.73
N GLU A 96 13.70 6.79 3.43
CA GLU A 96 14.85 6.06 3.92
C GLU A 96 14.97 6.16 5.46
N LYS A 97 15.92 5.44 6.03
CA LYS A 97 16.17 5.48 7.48
C LYS A 97 16.37 6.93 7.97
N GLY A 98 15.70 7.30 9.06
CA GLY A 98 15.67 8.66 9.59
C GLY A 98 14.45 9.48 9.15
N ASP A 99 13.77 9.07 8.09
CA ASP A 99 12.61 9.81 7.59
C ASP A 99 11.33 9.55 8.38
N THR A 100 10.37 10.46 8.22
CA THR A 100 8.98 10.28 8.67
C THR A 100 8.07 10.06 7.48
N LEU A 101 7.52 8.84 7.37
CA LEU A 101 6.49 8.51 6.39
C LEU A 101 5.25 9.36 6.67
N THR A 102 4.75 10.00 5.60
CA THR A 102 3.51 10.76 5.62
C THR A 102 2.50 10.10 4.68
N LEU A 103 1.38 9.67 5.24
CA LEU A 103 0.24 9.13 4.49
C LEU A 103 -0.87 10.20 4.46
N GLU A 104 -0.91 10.97 3.38
CA GLU A 104 -1.80 12.13 3.24
C GLU A 104 -3.28 11.70 3.17
N SER A 105 -3.57 10.55 2.58
CA SER A 105 -4.94 10.05 2.38
C SER A 105 -5.69 9.76 3.69
N VAL A 106 -4.96 9.59 4.79
CA VAL A 106 -5.49 9.25 6.12
C VAL A 106 -4.95 10.16 7.23
N ASN A 107 -4.22 11.23 6.88
CA ASN A 107 -3.59 12.16 7.81
C ASN A 107 -2.77 11.45 8.91
N PHE A 108 -1.90 10.53 8.50
CA PHE A 108 -1.09 9.71 9.40
C PHE A 108 0.41 9.91 9.17
N TYR A 109 1.16 9.93 10.26
CA TYR A 109 2.61 10.17 10.26
C TYR A 109 3.30 9.16 11.15
N VAL A 110 4.38 8.55 10.67
CA VAL A 110 5.18 7.60 11.44
C VAL A 110 6.65 7.67 11.04
N SER A 111 7.55 7.79 12.02
CA SER A 111 8.99 7.65 11.79
C SER A 111 9.29 6.24 11.28
N LEU A 112 10.20 6.07 10.32
CA LEU A 112 10.57 4.74 9.83
C LEU A 112 11.15 3.86 10.95
N GLU A 113 11.81 4.42 11.97
CA GLU A 113 12.27 3.70 13.16
C GLU A 113 11.11 3.06 13.96
N ALA A 114 9.97 3.76 14.03
CA ALA A 114 8.78 3.24 14.70
C ALA A 114 8.06 2.21 13.83
N LEU A 115 7.97 2.44 12.52
CA LEU A 115 7.38 1.51 11.56
C LEU A 115 8.10 0.16 11.57
N TYR A 116 9.43 0.18 11.59
CA TYR A 116 10.29 -1.01 11.61
C TYR A 116 10.62 -1.52 13.02
N ARG A 117 9.93 -1.03 14.06
CA ARG A 117 10.22 -1.43 15.44
C ARG A 117 10.04 -2.94 15.62
N GLY A 118 11.11 -3.59 16.07
CA GLY A 118 11.12 -5.04 16.34
C GLY A 118 11.46 -5.90 15.11
N VAL A 119 11.63 -5.29 13.93
CA VAL A 119 12.19 -5.97 12.77
C VAL A 119 13.70 -6.15 12.97
N ARG A 120 14.19 -7.36 12.72
CA ARG A 120 15.62 -7.67 12.68
C ARG A 120 15.96 -8.09 11.26
N PHE A 121 16.93 -7.42 10.66
CA PHE A 121 17.42 -7.77 9.33
C PHE A 121 18.57 -8.77 9.47
N ASP A 122 18.45 -9.89 8.77
CA ASP A 122 19.53 -10.86 8.67
C ASP A 122 20.55 -10.36 7.64
N TYR A 123 21.57 -9.65 8.13
CA TYR A 123 22.70 -9.30 7.29
C TYR A 123 23.50 -10.57 7.00
N LYS A 124 23.36 -11.13 5.80
CA LYS A 124 24.29 -12.14 5.31
C LYS A 124 25.66 -11.48 5.17
N SER A 125 26.57 -11.84 6.07
CA SER A 125 28.00 -11.50 6.00
C SER A 125 28.70 -12.25 4.87
#